data_AF-A0A0K0D182-F1
#
_entry.id   AF-A0A0K0D182-F1
#
_cell.length_a   1.000
_cell.length_b   1.000
_cell.length_c   1.000
_cell.angle_alpha   90.00
_cell.angle_beta   90.00
_cell.angle_gamma   90.00
#
_symmetry.space_group_name_H-M   'P 1'
#
loop_
_entity.id
_entity.type
_entity.pdbx_description
1 polymer ?
#
loop_
_entity_poly.entity_id
_entity_poly.type
_entity_poly.pdbx_seq_one_letter_code
_entity_poly.pdbx_strand_id
1 'polypeptide(L)'
;MVLAFANAPQAIGEQSVQFWMNEMKRYYRTEFNITIRDDAFYEMAAHYLYTNDADPWMEDVKWVLDKHHRPYIYAFRFLIGMRDISSTIQQQIATRSFREVARRYAEYNVSTFMPLWLFTDQYDLVVPNTDAISMITIIMSVGFSVDYSAHITYGYVISKEVDPRERVRDALGGLGWPVVQDIAESASPVFRSSLSFTLFAGAASTILAVSVLADVPAYMIVTFFKTVRELFVLLNFWR
;
A
#
# COMPACT_ATOMS: atom_id res chain seq x y z
N MET A 1 9.36 27.52 -4.61
CA MET A 1 9.41 26.07 -4.35
C MET A 1 9.53 25.75 -2.86
N VAL A 2 10.66 26.01 -2.19
CA VAL A 2 10.88 25.62 -0.78
C VAL A 2 9.81 26.16 0.18
N LEU A 3 9.40 27.42 0.02
CA LEU A 3 8.32 28.03 0.82
C LEU A 3 6.96 27.32 0.63
N ALA A 4 6.70 26.77 -0.55
CA ALA A 4 5.45 26.04 -0.80
C ALA A 4 5.42 24.69 -0.06
N PHE A 5 6.59 24.06 0.11
CA PHE A 5 6.70 22.88 0.96
C PHE A 5 6.63 23.24 2.46
N ALA A 6 7.20 24.38 2.85
CA ALA A 6 7.15 24.87 4.23
C ALA A 6 5.74 25.24 4.69
N ASN A 7 4.92 25.73 3.75
CA ASN A 7 3.52 26.12 3.98
C ASN A 7 2.53 24.98 3.67
N ALA A 8 3.01 23.74 3.47
CA ALA A 8 2.14 22.59 3.32
C ALA A 8 1.38 22.30 4.63
N PRO A 9 0.15 21.77 4.60
CA PRO A 9 -0.68 21.60 5.81
C PRO A 9 -0.04 20.76 6.92
N GLN A 10 0.85 19.83 6.57
CA GLN A 10 1.51 18.90 7.48
C GLN A 10 2.95 19.33 7.83
N ALA A 11 3.39 20.50 7.33
CA ALA A 11 4.66 21.11 7.70
C ALA A 11 4.51 21.97 8.97
N ILE A 12 5.59 22.13 9.72
CA ILE A 12 5.61 22.98 10.92
C ILE A 12 5.58 24.47 10.54
N GLY A 13 6.16 24.84 9.40
CA GLY A 13 6.24 26.21 8.89
C GLY A 13 7.65 26.57 8.40
N GLU A 14 7.84 27.81 7.96
CA GLU A 14 9.11 28.29 7.41
C GLU A 14 10.29 28.21 8.38
N GLN A 15 10.02 28.28 9.68
CA GLN A 15 11.05 28.20 10.73
C GLN A 15 11.66 26.80 10.89
N SER A 16 10.99 25.74 10.43
CA SER A 16 11.50 24.38 10.52
C SER A 16 12.29 23.95 9.29
N VAL A 17 12.42 24.84 8.30
CA VAL A 17 13.12 24.56 7.06
C VAL A 17 14.62 24.74 7.27
N GLN A 18 15.37 23.66 7.14
CA GLN A 18 16.82 23.71 7.11
C GLN A 18 17.28 23.75 5.65
N PHE A 19 17.84 24.90 5.26
CA PHE A 19 18.28 25.14 3.89
C PHE A 19 19.53 26.03 3.88
N TRP A 20 20.59 25.50 3.28
CA TRP A 20 21.91 26.14 3.22
C TRP A 20 21.88 27.57 2.64
N MET A 21 21.00 27.86 1.69
CA MET A 21 20.93 29.20 1.07
C MET A 21 20.43 30.27 2.04
N ASN A 22 19.56 29.90 2.99
CA ASN A 22 19.07 30.83 4.00
C ASN A 22 20.20 31.19 4.98
N GLU A 23 20.98 30.20 5.39
CA GLU A 23 22.15 30.40 6.25
C GLU A 23 23.26 31.17 5.53
N MET A 24 23.53 30.85 4.27
CA MET A 24 24.47 31.61 3.43
C MET A 24 24.07 33.10 3.34
N LYS A 25 22.79 33.38 3.08
CA LYS A 25 22.27 34.76 3.04
C LYS A 25 22.45 35.46 4.38
N ARG A 26 22.22 34.76 5.48
CA ARG A 26 22.42 35.28 6.83
C ARG A 26 23.89 35.57 7.12
N TYR A 27 24.79 34.68 6.72
CA TYR A 27 26.24 34.83 6.87
C TYR A 27 26.76 36.07 6.14
N TYR A 28 26.50 36.21 4.83
CA TYR A 28 26.97 37.38 4.07
C TYR A 28 26.35 38.70 4.52
N ARG A 29 25.10 38.67 5.01
CA ARG A 29 24.43 39.86 5.56
C ARG A 29 25.00 40.27 6.92
N THR A 30 25.37 39.31 7.77
CA THR A 30 25.82 39.58 9.14
C THR A 30 27.32 39.92 9.17
N GLU A 31 28.15 39.14 8.49
CA GLU A 31 29.61 39.27 8.54
C GLU A 31 30.14 40.34 7.59
N PHE A 32 29.56 40.44 6.39
CA PHE A 32 30.08 41.31 5.33
C PHE A 32 29.13 42.46 4.97
N ASN A 33 27.87 42.43 5.44
CA ASN A 33 26.82 43.36 5.06
C ASN A 33 26.65 43.50 3.52
N ILE A 34 26.88 42.40 2.79
CA ILE A 34 26.78 42.35 1.32
C ILE A 34 25.49 41.64 0.92
N THR A 35 24.78 42.20 -0.06
CA THR A 35 23.67 41.52 -0.74
C THR A 35 24.21 40.61 -1.85
N ILE A 36 23.74 39.37 -1.87
CA ILE A 36 24.12 38.39 -2.89
C ILE A 36 23.70 38.91 -4.27
N ARG A 37 24.65 38.96 -5.20
CA ARG A 37 24.40 39.31 -6.60
C ARG A 37 24.26 38.03 -7.44
N ASP A 38 23.39 38.06 -8.44
CA ASP A 38 23.06 36.88 -9.25
C ASP A 38 24.24 36.43 -10.15
N ASP A 39 25.09 37.37 -10.56
CA ASP A 39 26.28 37.12 -11.38
C ASP A 39 27.38 36.36 -10.61
N ALA A 40 27.55 36.66 -9.33
CA ALA A 40 28.55 36.05 -8.44
C ALA A 40 27.97 34.95 -7.54
N PHE A 41 26.71 34.55 -7.74
CA PHE A 41 26.02 33.61 -6.83
C PHE A 41 26.79 32.31 -6.62
N TYR A 42 27.26 31.67 -7.70
CA TYR A 42 27.96 30.39 -7.62
C TYR A 42 29.31 30.50 -6.93
N GLU A 43 30.04 31.61 -7.15
CA GLU A 43 31.32 31.87 -6.48
C GLU A 43 31.12 32.14 -4.98
N MET A 44 30.11 32.93 -4.64
CA MET A 44 29.75 33.20 -3.24
C MET A 44 29.26 31.94 -2.52
N ALA A 45 28.51 31.08 -3.21
CA ALA A 45 28.04 29.80 -2.67
C ALA A 45 29.19 28.81 -2.48
N ALA A 46 30.10 28.70 -3.45
CA ALA A 46 31.31 27.89 -3.30
C ALA A 46 32.15 28.38 -2.12
N HIS A 47 32.42 29.68 -2.04
CA HIS A 47 33.16 30.27 -0.92
C HIS A 47 32.51 29.94 0.42
N TYR A 48 31.19 30.14 0.58
CA TYR A 48 30.50 29.83 1.83
C TYR A 48 30.59 28.34 2.23
N LEU A 49 30.41 27.42 1.28
CA LEU A 49 30.46 25.97 1.55
C LEU A 49 31.88 25.48 1.87
N TYR A 50 32.91 26.05 1.24
CA TYR A 50 34.31 25.67 1.50
C TYR A 50 34.90 26.34 2.74
N THR A 51 34.48 27.56 3.07
CA THR A 51 34.96 28.26 4.27
C THR A 51 34.39 27.67 5.55
N ASN A 52 33.15 27.16 5.51
CA ASN A 52 32.49 26.54 6.65
C ASN A 52 32.50 25.00 6.53
N ASP A 53 33.70 24.41 6.45
CA ASP A 53 33.88 22.95 6.33
C ASP A 53 33.28 22.15 7.51
N ALA A 54 33.13 22.81 8.66
CA ALA A 54 32.57 22.23 9.87
C ALA A 54 31.05 21.99 9.75
N ASP A 55 30.38 22.67 8.82
CA ASP A 55 28.95 22.53 8.62
C ASP A 55 28.64 21.39 7.61
N PRO A 56 27.58 20.60 7.85
CA PRO A 56 27.22 19.46 6.99
C PRO A 56 26.68 19.88 5.61
N TRP A 57 26.57 21.18 5.32
CA TRP A 57 25.94 21.70 4.10
C TRP A 57 26.69 21.33 2.82
N MET A 58 27.99 21.04 2.90
CA MET A 58 28.76 20.61 1.73
C MET A 58 28.24 19.28 1.14
N GLU A 59 27.76 18.37 2.00
CA GLU A 59 27.19 17.08 1.59
C GLU A 59 25.77 17.24 0.99
N ASP A 60 25.10 18.36 1.28
CA ASP A 60 23.76 18.65 0.78
C ASP A 60 23.75 19.27 -0.62
N VAL A 61 24.90 19.60 -1.21
CA VAL A 61 25.01 20.28 -2.49
C VAL A 61 25.93 19.51 -3.44
N LYS A 62 25.39 19.10 -4.60
CA LYS A 62 26.14 18.44 -5.66
C LYS A 62 26.56 19.44 -6.73
N TRP A 63 27.86 19.64 -6.85
CA TRP A 63 28.49 20.50 -7.86
C TRP A 63 28.87 19.70 -9.10
N VAL A 64 28.64 20.28 -10.28
CA VAL A 64 29.03 19.71 -11.58
C VAL A 64 29.64 20.81 -12.45
N LEU A 65 30.56 20.45 -13.34
CA LEU A 65 31.15 21.37 -14.31
C LEU A 65 30.35 21.34 -15.61
N ASP A 66 30.03 22.52 -16.14
CA ASP A 66 29.42 22.66 -17.45
C ASP A 66 30.45 22.38 -18.58
N LYS A 67 29.99 22.29 -19.84
CA LYS A 67 30.84 22.13 -21.04
C LYS A 67 31.93 23.21 -21.15
N HIS A 68 31.69 24.37 -20.54
CA HIS A 68 32.62 25.50 -20.46
C HIS A 68 33.48 25.52 -19.18
N HIS A 69 33.56 24.41 -18.44
CA HIS A 69 34.32 24.28 -17.18
C HIS A 69 33.90 25.26 -16.07
N ARG A 70 32.66 25.76 -16.12
CA ARG A 70 32.09 26.59 -15.04
C ARG A 70 31.37 25.70 -14.03
N PRO A 71 31.63 25.83 -12.72
CA PRO A 71 30.93 25.06 -11.70
C PRO A 71 29.49 25.57 -11.57
N TYR A 72 28.54 24.64 -11.55
CA TYR A 72 27.13 24.92 -11.26
C TYR A 72 26.57 23.85 -10.31
N ILE A 73 25.46 24.19 -9.67
CA ILE A 73 24.78 23.29 -8.73
C ILE A 73 23.83 22.40 -9.53
N TYR A 74 24.07 21.09 -9.51
CA TYR A 74 23.25 20.10 -10.20
C TYR A 74 22.07 19.62 -9.34
N ALA A 75 22.31 19.37 -8.06
CA ALA A 75 21.29 18.94 -7.12
C ALA A 75 21.58 19.49 -5.73
N PHE A 76 20.53 19.72 -4.95
CA PHE A 76 20.65 20.06 -3.55
C PHE A 76 19.56 19.39 -2.73
N ARG A 77 19.85 19.18 -1.46
CA ARG A 77 18.88 18.72 -0.46
C ARG A 77 18.47 19.88 0.43
N PHE A 78 17.22 19.86 0.88
CA PHE A 78 16.72 20.70 1.97
C PHE A 78 15.86 19.83 2.88
N LEU A 79 15.83 20.16 4.17
CA LEU A 79 15.06 19.42 5.16
C LEU A 79 13.90 20.29 5.64
N ILE A 80 12.78 19.65 5.92
CA ILE A 80 11.57 20.32 6.43
C ILE A 80 11.08 19.56 7.64
N GLY A 81 10.86 20.30 8.73
CA GLY A 81 10.18 19.75 9.90
C GLY A 81 8.69 19.59 9.63
N MET A 82 8.19 18.38 9.89
CA MET A 82 6.78 18.04 9.79
C MET A 82 6.14 17.95 11.18
N ARG A 83 4.82 18.18 11.26
CA ARG A 83 4.06 18.15 12.51
C ARG A 83 3.01 17.04 12.51
N ASP A 84 2.67 16.58 13.71
CA ASP A 84 1.49 15.73 13.95
C ASP A 84 1.47 14.45 13.10
N ILE A 85 2.57 13.69 13.13
CA ILE A 85 2.75 12.44 12.38
C ILE A 85 2.68 11.20 13.30
N SER A 86 1.77 11.20 14.27
CA SER A 86 1.67 10.11 15.24
C SER A 86 0.93 8.88 14.69
N SER A 87 -0.02 9.10 13.76
CA SER A 87 -0.83 8.02 13.16
C SER A 87 -0.39 7.68 11.72
N THR A 88 -0.54 6.41 11.33
CA THR A 88 -0.30 5.94 9.94
C THR A 88 -1.16 6.67 8.92
N ILE A 89 -2.40 7.03 9.26
CA ILE A 89 -3.28 7.80 8.37
C ILE A 89 -2.70 9.20 8.14
N GLN A 90 -2.22 9.85 9.20
CA GLN A 90 -1.59 11.18 9.09
C GLN A 90 -0.30 11.11 8.27
N GLN A 91 0.49 10.04 8.44
CA GLN A 91 1.67 9.76 7.61
C GLN A 91 1.31 9.67 6.13
N GLN A 92 0.27 8.91 5.76
CA GLN A 92 -0.18 8.78 4.38
C GLN A 92 -0.65 10.13 3.80
N ILE A 93 -1.42 10.90 4.57
CA ILE A 93 -1.90 12.23 4.15
C ILE A 93 -0.72 13.19 3.95
N ALA A 94 0.26 13.18 4.85
CA ALA A 94 1.48 13.98 4.73
C ALA A 94 2.26 13.61 3.46
N THR A 95 2.52 12.31 3.23
CA THR A 95 3.19 11.83 2.02
C THR A 95 2.47 12.29 0.76
N ARG A 96 1.13 12.16 0.71
CA ARG A 96 0.31 12.57 -0.44
C ARG A 96 0.40 14.08 -0.69
N SER A 97 0.25 14.88 0.36
CA SER A 97 0.34 16.35 0.30
C SER A 97 1.71 16.83 -0.21
N PHE A 98 2.81 16.27 0.29
CA PHE A 98 4.14 16.63 -0.18
C PHE A 98 4.38 16.22 -1.64
N ARG A 99 3.85 15.07 -2.07
CA ARG A 99 3.89 14.65 -3.47
C ARG A 99 3.06 15.56 -4.37
N GLU A 100 1.91 16.03 -3.91
CA GLU A 100 1.11 17.01 -4.64
C GLU A 100 1.85 18.34 -4.82
N VAL A 101 2.50 18.83 -3.76
CA VAL A 101 3.35 20.03 -3.84
C VAL A 101 4.51 19.81 -4.80
N ALA A 102 5.17 18.65 -4.75
CA ALA A 102 6.23 18.30 -5.69
C ALA A 102 5.76 18.28 -7.15
N ARG A 103 4.56 17.73 -7.42
CA ARG A 103 3.96 17.72 -8.75
C ARG A 103 3.67 19.11 -9.31
N ARG A 104 3.37 20.10 -8.47
CA ARG A 104 3.19 21.50 -8.91
C ARG A 104 4.49 22.11 -9.47
N TYR A 105 5.64 21.58 -9.04
CA TYR A 105 6.96 22.00 -9.45
C TYR A 105 7.67 20.92 -10.28
N ALA A 106 6.92 20.30 -11.22
CA ALA A 106 7.43 19.22 -12.07
C ALA A 106 8.66 19.63 -12.91
N GLU A 107 8.82 20.92 -13.22
CA GLU A 107 9.97 21.47 -13.94
C GLU A 107 11.31 21.24 -13.23
N TYR A 108 11.30 21.13 -11.89
CA TYR A 108 12.50 20.96 -11.07
C TYR A 108 12.77 19.50 -10.67
N ASN A 109 11.93 18.55 -11.12
CA ASN A 109 12.03 17.12 -10.81
C ASN A 109 12.28 16.83 -9.31
N VAL A 110 11.52 17.50 -8.43
CA VAL A 110 11.69 17.39 -6.99
C VAL A 110 11.20 16.03 -6.52
N SER A 111 12.11 15.24 -5.95
CA SER A 111 11.73 14.07 -5.17
C SER A 111 11.69 14.46 -3.70
N THR A 112 10.65 14.01 -3.03
CA THR A 112 10.56 14.11 -1.59
C THR A 112 11.24 12.81 -1.07
N PHE A 113 11.84 12.79 0.13
CA PHE A 113 12.31 11.53 0.76
C PHE A 113 12.10 11.51 2.27
N MET A 114 11.67 10.38 2.80
CA MET A 114 11.58 10.07 4.23
C MET A 114 11.64 8.54 4.38
N PRO A 115 12.43 7.98 5.34
CA PRO A 115 12.53 6.53 5.53
C PRO A 115 11.18 5.84 5.77
N LEU A 116 10.24 6.56 6.39
CA LEU A 116 8.91 6.05 6.70
C LEU A 116 7.99 5.91 5.49
N TRP A 117 8.31 6.55 4.36
CA TRP A 117 7.39 6.54 3.22
C TRP A 117 7.31 5.21 2.49
N LEU A 118 8.35 4.37 2.60
CA LEU A 118 8.29 3.00 2.10
C LEU A 118 7.12 2.24 2.72
N PHE A 119 6.88 2.43 4.02
CA PHE A 119 5.76 1.82 4.72
C PHE A 119 4.43 2.47 4.32
N THR A 120 4.36 3.80 4.20
CA THR A 120 3.12 4.47 3.78
C THR A 120 2.69 4.05 2.37
N ASP A 121 3.65 3.86 1.47
CA ASP A 121 3.41 3.39 0.10
C ASP A 121 2.90 1.94 0.10
N GLN A 122 3.48 1.08 0.94
CA GLN A 122 2.97 -0.26 1.12
C GLN A 122 1.53 -0.27 1.64
N TYR A 123 1.19 0.59 2.61
CA TYR A 123 -0.19 0.69 3.12
C TYR A 123 -1.17 1.18 2.06
N ASP A 124 -0.80 2.16 1.23
CA ASP A 124 -1.67 2.66 0.15
C ASP A 124 -2.01 1.56 -0.87
N LEU A 125 -1.11 0.59 -1.06
CA LEU A 125 -1.35 -0.58 -1.90
C LEU A 125 -2.10 -1.70 -1.17
N VAL A 126 -1.76 -2.01 0.08
CA VAL A 126 -2.28 -3.20 0.77
C VAL A 126 -3.67 -2.98 1.36
N VAL A 127 -3.93 -1.81 1.95
CA VAL A 127 -5.21 -1.51 2.62
C VAL A 127 -6.44 -1.77 1.74
N PRO A 128 -6.52 -1.25 0.49
CA PRO A 128 -7.69 -1.51 -0.35
C PRO A 128 -7.82 -3.00 -0.76
N ASN A 129 -6.70 -3.71 -0.90
CA ASN A 129 -6.71 -5.12 -1.28
C ASN A 129 -7.16 -6.02 -0.12
N THR A 130 -6.75 -5.72 1.11
CA THR A 130 -7.15 -6.48 2.29
C THR A 130 -8.63 -6.30 2.61
N ASP A 131 -9.18 -5.09 2.41
CA ASP A 131 -10.61 -4.83 2.62
C ASP A 131 -11.47 -5.67 1.67
N ALA A 132 -11.10 -5.73 0.39
CA ALA A 132 -11.82 -6.54 -0.59
C ALA A 132 -11.73 -8.05 -0.29
N ILE A 133 -10.54 -8.57 0.01
CA ILE A 133 -10.34 -10.00 0.29
C ILE A 133 -11.07 -10.40 1.58
N SER A 134 -10.94 -9.62 2.64
CA SER A 134 -11.63 -9.90 3.91
C SER A 134 -13.15 -9.83 3.78
N MET A 135 -13.68 -8.87 3.02
CA MET A 135 -15.11 -8.79 2.72
C MET A 135 -15.61 -10.04 1.98
N ILE A 136 -14.86 -10.53 0.98
CA ILE A 136 -15.19 -11.77 0.27
C ILE A 136 -15.17 -12.96 1.23
N THR A 137 -14.14 -13.09 2.05
CA THR A 137 -14.04 -14.20 3.03
C THR A 137 -15.21 -14.18 4.00
N ILE A 138 -15.61 -13.02 4.50
CA ILE A 138 -16.75 -12.89 5.42
C ILE A 138 -18.06 -13.29 4.72
N ILE A 139 -18.31 -12.80 3.50
CA ILE A 139 -19.50 -13.16 2.73
C ILE A 139 -19.56 -14.66 2.47
N MET A 140 -18.42 -15.25 2.07
CA MET A 140 -18.29 -16.70 1.87
C MET A 140 -18.54 -17.49 3.15
N SER A 141 -17.97 -17.06 4.29
CA SER A 141 -18.20 -17.70 5.59
C SER A 141 -19.67 -17.66 6.02
N VAL A 142 -20.37 -16.55 5.78
CA VAL A 142 -21.82 -16.45 6.03
C VAL A 142 -22.59 -17.40 5.13
N GLY A 143 -22.25 -17.48 3.83
CA GLY A 143 -22.87 -18.40 2.88
C GLY A 143 -22.74 -19.86 3.31
N PHE A 144 -21.52 -20.30 3.66
CA PHE A 144 -21.28 -21.67 4.14
C PHE A 144 -21.96 -21.96 5.49
N SER A 145 -22.03 -20.98 6.40
CA SER A 145 -22.69 -21.16 7.69
C SER A 145 -24.20 -21.39 7.54
N VAL A 146 -24.86 -20.63 6.66
CA VAL A 146 -26.30 -20.78 6.39
C VAL A 146 -26.60 -22.12 5.70
N ASP A 147 -25.79 -22.50 4.71
CA ASP A 147 -25.92 -23.77 3.99
C ASP A 147 -25.82 -24.97 4.94
N TYR A 148 -24.83 -24.95 5.83
CA TYR A 148 -24.63 -26.00 6.83
C TYR A 148 -25.83 -26.13 7.79
N SER A 149 -26.37 -24.99 8.26
CA SER A 149 -27.54 -24.98 9.15
C SER A 149 -28.81 -25.49 8.45
N ALA A 150 -29.03 -25.10 7.19
CA ALA A 150 -30.16 -25.56 6.40
C ALA A 150 -30.10 -27.08 6.15
N HIS A 151 -28.91 -27.60 5.81
CA HIS A 151 -28.71 -29.03 5.62
C HIS A 151 -28.93 -29.83 6.90
N ILE A 152 -28.42 -29.38 8.06
CA ILE A 152 -28.65 -30.05 9.35
C ILE A 152 -30.14 -30.09 9.67
N THR A 153 -30.83 -28.96 9.48
CA THR A 153 -32.26 -28.87 9.77
C THR A 153 -33.06 -29.77 8.83
N TYR A 154 -32.71 -29.81 7.54
CA TYR A 154 -33.32 -30.71 6.58
C TYR A 154 -33.10 -32.19 6.95
N GLY A 155 -31.85 -32.59 7.22
CA GLY A 155 -31.52 -33.96 7.64
C GLY A 155 -32.28 -34.40 8.89
N TYR A 156 -32.46 -33.49 9.85
CA TYR A 156 -33.25 -33.74 11.06
C TYR A 156 -34.74 -33.99 10.75
N VAL A 157 -35.32 -33.22 9.83
CA VAL A 157 -36.74 -33.33 9.43
C VAL A 157 -37.00 -34.61 8.62
N ILE A 158 -36.09 -35.01 7.73
CA ILE A 158 -36.30 -36.21 6.91
C ILE A 158 -36.01 -37.52 7.63
N SER A 159 -35.27 -37.48 8.74
CA SER A 159 -34.88 -38.67 9.49
C SER A 159 -36.14 -39.40 9.97
N LYS A 160 -36.16 -40.72 9.78
CA LYS A 160 -37.30 -41.59 10.13
C LYS A 160 -37.29 -42.02 11.60
N GLU A 161 -36.28 -41.60 12.36
CA GLU A 161 -36.12 -41.96 13.77
C GLU A 161 -37.14 -41.26 14.68
N VAL A 162 -37.64 -41.97 15.68
CA VAL A 162 -38.71 -41.47 16.58
C VAL A 162 -38.14 -40.62 17.71
N ASP A 163 -36.95 -40.97 18.20
CA ASP A 163 -36.29 -40.28 19.32
C ASP A 163 -35.49 -39.07 18.79
N PRO A 164 -35.70 -37.85 19.32
CA PRO A 164 -34.96 -36.65 18.92
C PRO A 164 -33.44 -36.80 18.97
N ARG A 165 -32.89 -37.57 19.92
CA ARG A 165 -31.44 -37.78 20.04
C ARG A 165 -30.88 -38.58 18.86
N GLU A 166 -31.61 -39.60 18.43
CA GLU A 166 -31.23 -40.47 17.32
C GLU A 166 -31.37 -39.74 15.98
N ARG A 167 -32.39 -38.89 15.80
CA ARG A 167 -32.53 -38.01 14.63
C ARG A 167 -31.37 -37.03 14.48
N VAL A 168 -30.92 -36.42 15.58
CA VAL A 168 -29.75 -35.53 15.56
C VAL A 168 -28.49 -36.31 15.19
N ARG A 169 -28.31 -37.52 15.74
CA ARG A 169 -27.16 -38.39 15.41
C ARG A 169 -27.15 -38.82 13.94
N ASP A 170 -28.31 -39.14 13.38
CA ASP A 170 -28.49 -39.50 11.97
C ASP A 170 -28.21 -38.31 11.04
N ALA A 171 -28.79 -37.14 11.34
CA ALA A 171 -28.55 -35.90 10.60
C ALA A 171 -27.07 -35.47 10.63
N LEU A 172 -26.43 -35.50 11.80
CA LEU A 172 -24.99 -35.22 11.96
C LEU A 172 -24.11 -36.33 11.38
N GLY A 173 -24.56 -37.58 11.36
CA GLY A 173 -23.82 -38.69 10.75
C GLY A 173 -23.75 -38.59 9.24
N GLY A 174 -24.86 -38.22 8.59
CA GLY A 174 -24.91 -38.00 7.14
C GLY A 174 -24.20 -36.72 6.67
N LEU A 175 -24.22 -35.66 7.48
CA LEU A 175 -23.68 -34.33 7.14
C LEU A 175 -22.30 -34.03 7.76
N GLY A 176 -21.88 -34.79 8.75
CA GLY A 176 -20.56 -34.68 9.38
C GLY A 176 -19.46 -35.30 8.53
N TRP A 177 -19.78 -36.24 7.64
CA TRP A 177 -18.81 -36.88 6.77
C TRP A 177 -18.04 -35.89 5.85
N PRO A 178 -18.67 -34.91 5.18
CA PRO A 178 -17.96 -33.86 4.45
C PRO A 178 -16.98 -33.04 5.29
N VAL A 179 -17.35 -32.67 6.53
CA VAL A 179 -16.51 -31.84 7.42
C VAL A 179 -15.34 -32.64 8.00
N VAL A 180 -15.60 -33.90 8.38
CA VAL A 180 -14.56 -34.82 8.85
C VAL A 180 -13.61 -35.18 7.71
N GLN A 181 -14.11 -35.30 6.49
CA GLN A 181 -13.30 -35.51 5.29
C GLN A 181 -12.38 -34.31 5.04
N ASP A 182 -12.89 -33.08 5.12
CA ASP A 182 -12.10 -31.85 4.92
C ASP A 182 -10.96 -31.70 5.95
N ILE A 183 -11.24 -32.02 7.23
CA ILE A 183 -10.24 -31.99 8.32
C ILE A 183 -9.24 -33.15 8.21
N ALA A 184 -9.68 -34.35 7.83
CA ALA A 184 -8.83 -35.52 7.66
C ALA A 184 -7.94 -35.43 6.40
N GLU A 185 -8.39 -34.76 5.35
CA GLU A 185 -7.66 -34.53 4.10
C GLU A 185 -6.55 -33.47 4.26
N SER A 186 -6.71 -32.50 5.17
CA SER A 186 -5.63 -31.58 5.56
C SER A 186 -4.44 -32.29 6.24
N ALA A 187 -4.61 -33.54 6.69
CA ALA A 187 -3.62 -34.27 7.49
C ALA A 187 -2.90 -35.41 6.75
N SER A 188 -3.36 -35.91 5.59
CA SER A 188 -2.70 -37.05 4.92
C SER A 188 -2.64 -36.96 3.37
N PRO A 189 -1.47 -37.18 2.73
CA PRO A 189 -1.32 -37.12 1.26
C PRO A 189 -2.02 -38.24 0.49
N VAL A 190 -2.44 -39.33 1.16
CA VAL A 190 -2.89 -40.59 0.55
C VAL A 190 -4.36 -40.54 0.11
N PHE A 191 -5.17 -39.63 0.65
CA PHE A 191 -6.61 -39.53 0.37
C PHE A 191 -6.99 -38.66 -0.85
N ARG A 192 -5.99 -38.30 -1.66
CA ARG A 192 -6.10 -37.30 -2.75
C ARG A 192 -6.92 -37.76 -3.97
N SER A 193 -7.37 -39.02 -4.04
CA SER A 193 -8.15 -39.55 -5.18
C SER A 193 -9.67 -39.40 -5.02
N SER A 194 -10.21 -39.38 -3.81
CA SER A 194 -11.64 -39.08 -3.54
C SER A 194 -11.96 -37.60 -3.69
N LEU A 195 -10.93 -36.77 -3.58
CA LEU A 195 -10.91 -35.31 -3.74
C LEU A 195 -11.57 -34.84 -5.06
N SER A 196 -11.46 -35.60 -6.15
CA SER A 196 -11.92 -35.11 -7.46
C SER A 196 -13.44 -34.94 -7.58
N PHE A 197 -14.25 -35.67 -6.81
CA PHE A 197 -15.72 -35.61 -6.95
C PHE A 197 -16.34 -34.59 -5.99
N THR A 198 -15.94 -34.61 -4.72
CA THR A 198 -16.46 -33.67 -3.70
C THR A 198 -15.91 -32.26 -3.91
N LEU A 199 -14.65 -32.13 -4.31
CA LEU A 199 -14.05 -30.83 -4.65
C LEU A 199 -14.62 -30.32 -5.99
N PHE A 200 -15.04 -31.17 -6.93
CA PHE A 200 -15.82 -30.72 -8.10
C PHE A 200 -17.20 -30.20 -7.72
N ALA A 201 -17.91 -30.88 -6.82
CA ALA A 201 -19.25 -30.45 -6.38
C ALA A 201 -19.19 -29.15 -5.58
N GLY A 202 -18.22 -29.03 -4.66
CA GLY A 202 -17.93 -27.81 -3.91
C GLY A 202 -17.38 -26.69 -4.79
N ALA A 203 -16.48 -26.98 -5.72
CA ALA A 203 -16.01 -26.00 -6.70
C ALA A 203 -17.15 -25.57 -7.63
N ALA A 204 -18.03 -26.47 -8.05
CA ALA A 204 -19.19 -26.13 -8.89
C ALA A 204 -20.20 -25.24 -8.13
N SER A 205 -20.48 -25.52 -6.86
CA SER A 205 -21.34 -24.66 -6.04
C SER A 205 -20.71 -23.29 -5.80
N THR A 206 -19.39 -23.24 -5.58
CA THR A 206 -18.63 -22.00 -5.41
C THR A 206 -18.53 -21.20 -6.70
N ILE A 207 -18.32 -21.87 -7.85
CA ILE A 207 -18.30 -21.25 -9.18
C ILE A 207 -19.69 -20.71 -9.54
N LEU A 208 -20.77 -21.42 -9.23
CA LEU A 208 -22.14 -20.93 -9.40
C LEU A 208 -22.42 -19.70 -8.51
N ALA A 209 -22.02 -19.74 -7.24
CA ALA A 209 -22.16 -18.60 -6.34
C ALA A 209 -21.36 -17.37 -6.82
N VAL A 210 -20.13 -17.58 -7.29
CA VAL A 210 -19.25 -16.55 -7.87
C VAL A 210 -19.79 -16.04 -9.22
N SER A 211 -20.47 -16.89 -10.01
CA SER A 211 -21.11 -16.50 -11.26
C SER A 211 -22.34 -15.62 -11.04
N VAL A 212 -23.14 -15.88 -10.00
CA VAL A 212 -24.27 -15.01 -9.62
C VAL A 212 -23.78 -13.65 -9.10
N LEU A 213 -22.65 -13.63 -8.40
CA LEU A 213 -21.99 -12.39 -7.97
C LEU A 213 -21.46 -11.57 -9.16
N ALA A 214 -21.15 -12.20 -10.31
CA ALA A 214 -20.70 -11.50 -11.51
C ALA A 214 -21.76 -10.56 -12.12
N ASP A 215 -23.06 -10.83 -11.87
CA ASP A 215 -24.17 -10.00 -12.35
C ASP A 215 -24.48 -8.81 -11.41
N VAL A 216 -23.85 -8.75 -10.24
CA VAL A 216 -23.94 -7.58 -9.36
C VAL A 216 -23.05 -6.48 -9.95
N PRO A 217 -23.56 -5.26 -10.21
CA PRO A 217 -22.79 -4.15 -10.77
C PRO A 217 -21.83 -3.54 -9.72
N ALA A 218 -20.97 -4.37 -9.12
CA ALA A 218 -19.93 -3.98 -8.20
C ALA A 218 -18.60 -3.91 -8.95
N TYR A 219 -18.00 -2.73 -8.97
CA TYR A 219 -16.71 -2.46 -9.62
C TYR A 219 -15.59 -3.41 -9.18
N MET A 220 -15.62 -3.89 -7.94
CA MET A 220 -14.65 -4.85 -7.41
C MET A 220 -14.71 -6.23 -8.09
N ILE A 221 -15.91 -6.71 -8.46
CA ILE A 221 -16.09 -8.04 -9.05
C ILE A 221 -15.56 -8.06 -10.49
N VAL A 222 -15.79 -6.99 -11.25
CA VAL A 222 -15.22 -6.82 -12.60
C VAL A 222 -13.69 -6.81 -12.57
N THR A 223 -13.09 -6.26 -11.50
CA THR A 223 -11.64 -6.18 -11.35
C THR A 223 -11.04 -7.55 -11.02
N PHE A 224 -11.72 -8.34 -10.17
CA PHE A 224 -11.34 -9.71 -9.83
C PHE A 224 -11.38 -10.67 -11.03
N PHE A 225 -12.44 -10.62 -11.85
CA PHE A 225 -12.50 -11.47 -13.05
C PHE A 225 -11.46 -11.09 -14.11
N LYS A 226 -11.11 -9.80 -14.22
CA LYS A 226 -10.01 -9.36 -15.09
C LYS A 226 -8.67 -9.91 -14.62
N THR A 227 -8.35 -9.84 -13.34
CA THR A 227 -7.06 -10.35 -12.82
C THR A 227 -6.97 -11.88 -12.90
N VAL A 228 -8.05 -12.61 -12.65
CA VAL A 228 -8.07 -14.07 -12.82
C VAL A 228 -7.89 -14.47 -14.28
N ARG A 229 -8.49 -13.75 -15.24
CA ARG A 229 -8.31 -13.99 -16.67
C ARG A 229 -6.87 -13.75 -17.12
N GLU A 230 -6.23 -12.67 -16.69
CA GLU A 230 -4.82 -12.38 -17.00
C GLU A 230 -3.89 -13.45 -16.41
N LEU A 231 -4.18 -13.95 -15.19
CA LEU A 231 -3.42 -15.02 -14.56
C LEU A 231 -3.50 -16.33 -15.36
N PHE A 232 -4.69 -16.67 -15.87
CA PHE A 232 -4.89 -17.86 -16.70
C PHE A 232 -4.21 -17.74 -18.08
N VAL A 233 -4.19 -16.54 -18.66
CA VAL A 233 -3.45 -16.24 -19.90
C VAL A 233 -1.94 -16.37 -19.67
N LEU A 234 -1.41 -15.85 -18.57
CA LEU A 234 0.01 -15.96 -18.21
C LEU A 234 0.44 -17.41 -17.93
N LEU A 235 -0.42 -18.22 -17.30
CA LEU A 235 -0.17 -19.65 -17.06
C LEU A 235 -0.19 -20.47 -18.36
N ASN A 236 -1.02 -20.10 -19.34
CA ASN A 236 -1.05 -20.74 -20.65
C ASN A 236 0.07 -20.27 -21.60
N PHE A 237 0.80 -19.21 -21.26
CA PHE A 237 1.97 -18.75 -22.02
C PHE A 237 3.27 -19.50 -21.65
N TRP A 238 3.26 -20.22 -20.52
CA TRP A 238 4.38 -21.06 -20.04
C TRP A 238 4.17 -22.57 -20.32
N ARG A 239 3.22 -22.91 -21.19
CA ARG A 239 3.06 -24.23 -21.81
C ARG A 239 3.33 -24.13 -23.30
#